data_AF-A0A813WEJ1-F1
#
_entry.id   AF-A0A813WEJ1-F1
#
_cell.length_a   1.000
_cell.length_b   1.000
_cell.length_c   1.000
_cell.angle_alpha   90.00
_cell.angle_beta   90.00
_cell.angle_gamma   90.00
#
_symmetry.space_group_name_H-M   'P 1'
#
loop_
_entity.id
_entity.type
_entity.pdbx_description
1 polymer ?
#
loop_
_entity_poly.entity_id
_entity_poly.type
_entity_poly.pdbx_seq_one_letter_code
_entity_poly.pdbx_strand_id
1 'polypeptide(L)'
;MAIYKSVVPVIDIGNVSFIVNTKKCGKGSIKCVATHADGKEAVVINEKLEEYIYRIKVLVKKTGPLHLHIDYVPPNSNIQLTSKSSKKIKSFNNYLKT
;
A
#
# COMPACT_ATOMS: atom_id res chain seq x y z
N MET A 1 33.84 -25.14 14.12
CA MET A 1 32.50 -24.91 13.54
C MET A 1 32.36 -23.39 13.33
N ALA A 2 32.56 -22.89 12.11
CA ALA A 2 32.53 -21.46 11.85
C ALA A 2 31.07 -21.00 11.73
N ILE A 3 30.65 -20.13 12.65
CA ILE A 3 29.34 -19.47 12.59
C ILE A 3 29.45 -18.40 11.50
N TYR A 4 28.95 -18.70 10.30
CA TYR A 4 28.75 -17.68 9.26
C TYR A 4 27.69 -16.70 9.76
N LYS A 5 28.10 -15.64 10.47
CA LYS A 5 27.28 -14.43 10.62
C LYS A 5 27.14 -13.87 9.21
N SER A 6 26.00 -14.15 8.61
CA SER A 6 25.56 -13.55 7.36
C SER A 6 25.53 -12.03 7.55
N VAL A 7 26.61 -11.34 7.20
CA VAL A 7 26.70 -9.87 7.17
C VAL A 7 25.97 -9.40 5.92
N VAL A 8 24.68 -9.69 5.83
CA VAL A 8 23.84 -9.03 4.82
C VAL A 8 23.63 -7.62 5.33
N PRO A 9 23.84 -6.58 4.52
CA PRO A 9 23.50 -5.22 4.93
C PRO A 9 22.02 -5.18 5.33
N VAL A 10 21.77 -4.86 6.60
CA VAL A 10 20.42 -4.56 7.08
C VAL A 10 20.10 -3.15 6.62
N ILE A 11 19.35 -3.04 5.53
CA ILE A 11 18.81 -1.76 5.08
C ILE A 11 17.58 -1.48 5.96
N ASP A 12 17.74 -0.55 6.90
CA ASP A 12 16.63 -0.03 7.68
C ASP A 12 15.83 0.95 6.81
N ILE A 13 14.82 0.43 6.11
CA ILE A 13 13.91 1.26 5.32
C ILE A 13 12.80 1.78 6.24
N GLY A 14 13.15 2.64 7.19
CA GLY A 14 12.18 3.23 8.13
C GLY A 14 11.10 4.07 7.43
N ASN A 15 11.40 4.58 6.23
CA ASN A 15 10.50 5.37 5.41
C ASN A 15 10.54 4.91 3.95
N VAL A 16 9.42 4.38 3.45
CA VAL A 16 9.21 4.11 2.03
C VAL A 16 8.23 5.13 1.47
N SER A 17 8.48 5.67 0.28
CA SER A 17 7.52 6.55 -0.38
C SER A 17 7.30 6.18 -1.84
N PHE A 18 6.05 6.24 -2.27
CA PHE A 18 5.61 5.92 -3.63
C PHE A 18 4.86 7.10 -4.22
N ILE A 19 4.98 7.30 -5.54
CA ILE A 19 4.17 8.25 -6.28
C ILE A 19 3.07 7.48 -7.01
N VAL A 20 1.83 7.90 -6.80
CA VAL A 20 0.65 7.39 -7.50
C VAL A 20 0.11 8.47 -8.42
N ASN A 21 0.07 8.16 -9.71
CA ASN A 21 -0.48 9.04 -10.74
C ASN A 21 -1.86 8.53 -11.16
N THR A 22 -2.90 9.30 -10.86
CA THR A 22 -4.31 8.97 -11.15
C THR A 22 -4.85 9.74 -12.34
N LYS A 23 -4.01 10.35 -13.18
CA LYS A 23 -4.45 11.23 -14.29
C LYS A 23 -5.44 10.53 -15.24
N LYS A 24 -5.25 9.23 -15.47
CA LYS A 24 -6.14 8.42 -16.32
C LYS A 24 -7.44 7.99 -15.63
N CYS A 25 -7.54 8.10 -14.30
CA CYS A 25 -8.72 7.74 -13.52
C CYS A 25 -9.71 8.90 -13.37
N GLY A 26 -9.29 10.13 -13.69
CA GLY A 26 -10.08 11.35 -13.50
C GLY A 26 -9.95 11.93 -12.09
N LYS A 27 -10.86 12.85 -11.75
CA LYS A 27 -10.89 13.48 -10.41
C LYS A 27 -11.32 12.46 -9.38
N GLY A 28 -10.64 12.39 -8.24
CA GLY A 28 -10.96 11.46 -7.15
C GLY A 28 -9.98 11.58 -5.98
N SER A 29 -9.90 10.56 -5.15
CA SER A 29 -8.86 10.41 -4.13
C SER A 29 -8.25 9.01 -4.16
N ILE A 30 -7.20 8.81 -3.38
CA ILE A 30 -6.60 7.50 -3.17
C ILE A 30 -6.77 7.08 -1.72
N LYS A 31 -6.92 5.79 -1.51
CA LYS A 31 -6.81 5.15 -0.20
C LYS A 31 -5.68 4.13 -0.26
N CYS A 32 -4.86 4.08 0.78
CA CYS A 32 -3.82 3.08 0.89
C CYS A 32 -3.86 2.45 2.27
N VAL A 33 -3.76 1.12 2.29
CA VAL A 33 -3.58 0.32 3.49
C VAL A 33 -2.28 -0.45 3.31
N ALA A 34 -1.41 -0.42 4.32
CA ALA A 34 -0.20 -1.21 4.35
C ALA A 34 -0.26 -2.19 5.51
N THR A 35 0.06 -3.46 5.28
CA THR A 35 -0.07 -4.52 6.28
C THR A 35 1.22 -5.32 6.36
N HIS A 36 1.75 -5.47 7.57
CA HIS A 36 2.91 -6.31 7.86
C HIS A 36 2.55 -7.80 7.76
N ALA A 37 3.56 -8.66 7.65
CA ALA A 37 3.36 -10.12 7.61
C ALA A 37 2.60 -10.71 8.81
N ASP A 38 2.58 -10.02 9.96
CA ASP A 38 1.80 -10.40 11.15
C ASP A 38 0.33 -9.96 11.10
N GLY A 39 -0.12 -9.37 9.98
CA GLY A 39 -1.47 -8.88 9.78
C GLY A 39 -1.74 -7.50 10.39
N LYS A 40 -0.76 -6.86 11.06
CA LYS A 40 -0.94 -5.52 11.62
C LYS A 40 -0.74 -4.44 10.57
N GLU A 41 -1.56 -3.40 10.64
CA GLU A 41 -1.44 -2.26 9.74
C GLU A 41 -0.22 -1.40 10.09
N ALA A 42 0.51 -0.98 9.06
CA ALA A 42 1.56 0.03 9.13
C ALA A 42 0.94 1.43 9.00
N VAL A 43 1.66 2.46 9.48
CA VAL A 43 1.18 3.84 9.35
C VAL A 43 1.40 4.30 7.92
N VAL A 44 0.33 4.80 7.30
CA VAL A 44 0.35 5.34 5.94
C VAL A 44 -0.04 6.80 5.97
N ILE A 45 0.72 7.65 5.26
CA ILE A 45 0.46 9.07 5.10
C ILE A 45 0.24 9.33 3.60
N ASN A 46 -0.94 9.83 3.27
CA ASN A 46 -1.31 10.21 1.90
C ASN A 46 -1.18 11.72 1.75
N GLU A 47 -0.30 12.16 0.86
CA GLU A 47 -0.04 13.56 0.56
C GLU A 47 -0.43 13.85 -0.88
N LYS A 48 -1.37 14.77 -1.11
CA LYS A 48 -1.71 15.22 -2.46
C LYS A 48 -0.67 16.25 -2.91
N LEU A 49 0.07 15.95 -3.98
CA LEU A 49 1.10 16.84 -4.51
C LEU A 49 0.53 17.76 -5.61
N GLU A 50 -0.22 17.17 -6.55
CA GLU A 50 -0.85 17.88 -7.68
C GLU A 50 -2.27 17.33 -7.90
N GLU A 51 -3.00 17.84 -8.90
CA GLU A 51 -4.41 17.45 -9.14
C GLU A 51 -4.62 15.93 -9.23
N TYR A 52 -3.64 15.21 -9.80
CA TYR A 52 -3.68 13.76 -10.03
C TYR A 52 -2.45 13.01 -9.48
N ILE A 53 -1.58 13.68 -8.74
CA ILE A 53 -0.34 13.09 -8.23
C ILE A 53 -0.39 13.05 -6.72
N TYR A 54 -0.24 11.85 -6.18
CA TYR A 54 -0.23 11.59 -4.74
C TYR A 54 1.08 10.94 -4.34
N ARG A 55 1.59 11.30 -3.17
CA ARG A 55 2.69 10.62 -2.50
C ARG A 55 2.12 9.80 -1.34
N ILE A 56 2.36 8.50 -1.36
CA ILE A 56 2.08 7.60 -0.24
C ILE A 56 3.38 7.39 0.51
N LYS A 57 3.44 7.77 1.79
CA LYS A 57 4.55 7.45 2.68
C LYS A 57 4.12 6.35 3.63
N VAL A 58 4.95 5.32 3.78
CA VAL A 58 4.71 4.22 4.71
C VAL A 58 5.82 4.19 5.73
N LEU A 59 5.45 4.29 7.01
CA LEU A 59 6.38 4.20 8.13
C LEU A 59 6.48 2.74 8.57
N VAL A 60 7.59 2.11 8.21
CA VAL A 60 7.81 0.67 8.45
C VAL A 60 8.44 0.51 9.82
N LYS A 61 7.72 -0.11 10.76
CA LYS A 61 8.21 -0.34 12.14
C LYS A 61 8.82 -1.71 12.37
N LYS A 62 8.75 -2.60 11.37
CA LYS A 62 9.19 -3.99 11.46
C LYS A 62 9.79 -4.42 10.14
N THR A 63 10.90 -5.15 10.22
CA THR A 63 11.52 -5.80 9.06
C THR A 63 10.64 -6.94 8.55
N GLY A 64 10.64 -7.15 7.23
CA GLY A 64 9.92 -8.23 6.57
C GLY A 64 8.99 -7.74 5.48
N PRO A 65 8.25 -8.66 4.83
CA PRO A 65 7.33 -8.31 3.75
C PRO A 65 6.24 -7.36 4.24
N LEU A 66 5.93 -6.37 3.39
CA LEU A 66 4.84 -5.42 3.58
C LEU A 66 3.92 -5.48 2.36
N HIS A 67 2.64 -5.72 2.59
CA HIS A 67 1.62 -5.75 1.55
C HIS A 67 0.93 -4.40 1.47
N LEU A 68 0.94 -3.77 0.29
CA LEU A 68 0.23 -2.51 0.04
C LEU A 68 -1.02 -2.78 -0.79
N HIS A 69 -2.15 -2.26 -0.33
CA HIS A 69 -3.40 -2.18 -1.08
C HIS A 69 -3.68 -0.71 -1.38
N ILE A 70 -3.79 -0.35 -2.65
CA ILE A 70 -4.04 1.04 -3.08
C ILE A 70 -5.31 1.05 -3.91
N ASP A 71 -6.32 1.76 -3.42
CA ASP A 71 -7.62 1.92 -4.07
C ASP A 71 -7.78 3.35 -4.59
N TYR A 72 -8.31 3.48 -5.80
CA TYR A 72 -8.83 4.75 -6.30
C TYR A 72 -10.29 4.93 -5.87
N VAL A 73 -10.60 6.12 -5.37
CA VAL A 73 -11.93 6.48 -4.85
C VAL A 73 -12.50 7.59 -5.73
N PRO A 74 -13.50 7.31 -6.58
CA PRO A 74 -14.14 8.32 -7.41
C PRO A 74 -14.82 9.41 -6.57
N PRO A 75 -15.03 10.61 -7.12
CA PRO A 75 -15.78 11.65 -6.44
C PRO A 75 -17.24 11.19 -6.32
N ASN A 76 -17.86 11.38 -5.16
CA ASN A 76 -19.22 10.97 -4.80
C ASN A 76 -19.43 9.48 -4.46
N SER A 77 -18.36 8.70 -4.27
CA SER A 77 -18.52 7.35 -3.72
C SER A 77 -18.78 7.44 -2.20
N ASN A 78 -20.03 7.30 -1.76
CA ASN A 78 -20.38 7.05 -0.35
C ASN A 78 -19.97 5.63 0.05
N ILE A 79 -18.66 5.35 0.11
CA ILE A 79 -18.15 4.06 0.58
C ILE A 79 -17.98 4.17 2.09
N GLN A 80 -19.07 3.89 2.81
CA GLN A 80 -19.04 3.61 4.24
C GLN A 80 -18.46 2.20 4.41
N LEU A 81 -17.15 2.08 4.67
CA LEU A 81 -16.57 0.78 5.02
C LEU A 81 -17.08 0.37 6.41
N THR A 82 -18.06 -0.53 6.42
CA THR A 82 -18.31 -1.35 7.60
C THR A 82 -17.12 -2.28 7.78
N SER A 83 -16.43 -2.14 8.90
CA SER A 83 -15.35 -3.01 9.34
C SER A 83 -15.92 -4.37 9.76
N LYS A 84 -16.45 -5.18 8.83
CA LYS A 84 -16.80 -6.57 9.11
C LYS A 84 -16.48 -7.53 7.96
N SER A 85 -15.53 -8.40 8.28
CA SER A 85 -15.49 -9.82 7.93
C SER A 85 -14.83 -10.22 6.61
N SER A 86 -13.67 -10.85 6.78
CA SER A 86 -13.03 -11.81 5.90
C SER A 86 -14.03 -12.67 5.11
N LYS A 87 -14.26 -12.35 3.84
CA LYS A 87 -14.84 -13.27 2.85
C LYS A 87 -14.10 -13.17 1.51
N LYS A 88 -13.18 -14.11 1.32
CA LYS A 88 -12.85 -14.83 0.07
C LYS A 88 -12.93 -13.97 -1.22
N ILE A 89 -11.83 -13.32 -1.59
CA ILE A 89 -11.68 -12.69 -2.91
C ILE A 89 -11.59 -13.80 -3.96
N LYS A 90 -12.68 -14.02 -4.69
CA LYS A 90 -12.70 -14.78 -5.95
C LYS A 90 -12.31 -13.83 -7.09
N SER A 91 -11.25 -14.20 -7.81
CA SER A 91 -10.91 -13.84 -9.20
C SER A 91 -10.84 -12.36 -9.59
N PHE A 92 -9.62 -11.82 -9.64
CA PHE A 92 -9.26 -10.65 -10.43
C PHE A 92 -8.17 -11.04 -11.46
N ASN A 93 -8.45 -12.05 -12.29
CA ASN A 93 -7.62 -12.38 -13.46
C ASN A 93 -8.29 -11.84 -14.74
N ASN A 94 -8.30 -10.52 -14.93
CA ASN A 94 -8.67 -9.96 -16.24
C ASN A 94 -7.96 -8.64 -16.62
N TYR A 95 -6.88 -8.27 -15.94
CA TYR A 95 -6.09 -7.07 -16.28
C TYR A 95 -4.68 -7.37 -16.81
N LEU A 96 -4.47 -8.55 -17.40
CA LEU A 96 -3.25 -8.91 -18.13
C LEU A 96 -3.61 -9.64 -19.43
N LYS A 97 -4.23 -8.92 -20.35
CA LYS A 97 -4.24 -9.27 -21.79
C LYS A 97 -4.07 -7.99 -22.59
N THR A 98 -2.80 -7.63 -22.79
CA THR A 98 -2.28 -6.91 -23.95
C THR A 98 -1.11 -7.69 -24.45
#